data_AF-A0A7V9FLF5-F1
#
_entry.id   AF-A0A7V9FLF5-F1
#
_cell.length_a   1.000
_cell.length_b   1.000
_cell.length_c   1.000
_cell.angle_alpha   90.00
_cell.angle_beta   90.00
_cell.angle_gamma   90.00
#
_symmetry.space_group_name_H-M   'P 1'
#
loop_
_entity.id
_entity.type
_entity.pdbx_description
1 polymer ?
#
loop_
_entity_poly.entity_id
_entity_poly.type
_entity_poly.pdbx_seq_one_letter_code
_entity_poly.pdbx_strand_id
1 'polypeptide(L)'
;MLVLAVIVAASFGVISATAGNSSGTAVARPAHSHSSHSTPAADLRVTLDRLLGEHAALAMNATNLGYSGSKSFPAAAKSLDRNSVELSKAIGSIYGTKAANVFLNGKFQWRAHIGFFVDYTVALAKKDKAGQAKAVANLMRYTKEHGAFLATATGLPKLTVQNDLLGHVLELKNQLDAYAKGDYTKSTALYRAAYHHMFMTGDLLAAAIAKQKNLR
;
A
#
# COMPACT_ATOMS: atom_id res chain seq x y z
N MET A 1 0.60 -6.12 -50.54
CA MET A 1 -0.24 -6.65 -51.63
C MET A 1 -1.70 -6.47 -51.23
N LEU A 2 -2.47 -5.77 -52.07
CA LEU A 2 -3.93 -5.73 -52.06
C LEU A 2 -4.51 -7.14 -52.26
N VAL A 3 -5.73 -7.37 -51.76
CA VAL A 3 -6.97 -7.79 -52.49
C VAL A 3 -7.98 -8.18 -51.39
N LEU A 4 -9.29 -7.98 -51.44
CA LEU A 4 -10.28 -7.09 -52.07
C LEU A 4 -11.62 -7.63 -51.53
N ALA A 5 -12.60 -6.74 -51.36
CA ALA A 5 -13.92 -7.02 -50.81
C ALA A 5 -14.81 -7.94 -51.69
N VAL A 6 -15.84 -8.54 -51.07
CA VAL A 6 -17.13 -8.82 -51.73
C VAL A 6 -18.28 -8.49 -50.77
N ILE A 7 -19.15 -7.58 -51.22
CA ILE A 7 -20.48 -7.28 -50.70
C ILE A 7 -21.48 -8.12 -51.51
N VAL A 8 -22.49 -8.71 -50.87
CA VAL A 8 -23.76 -9.08 -51.53
C VAL A 8 -24.92 -8.63 -50.64
N ALA A 9 -25.83 -7.86 -51.24
CA ALA A 9 -27.10 -7.42 -50.70
C ALA A 9 -28.23 -7.96 -51.59
N ALA A 10 -29.35 -8.38 -50.98
CA ALA A 10 -30.72 -8.46 -51.52
C ALA A 10 -31.61 -9.23 -50.50
N SER A 11 -32.91 -9.00 -50.30
CA SER A 11 -33.80 -7.83 -50.32
C SER A 11 -35.22 -8.31 -49.91
N PHE A 12 -35.92 -7.47 -49.16
CA PHE A 12 -37.38 -7.35 -48.93
C PHE A 12 -38.29 -8.56 -48.57
N GLY A 13 -38.94 -8.43 -47.41
CA GLY A 13 -40.27 -8.97 -47.11
C GLY A 13 -41.02 -8.01 -46.19
N VAL A 14 -42.05 -7.34 -46.72
CA VAL A 14 -42.93 -6.40 -46.01
C VAL A 14 -44.05 -7.20 -45.34
N ILE A 15 -44.28 -7.00 -44.04
CA ILE A 15 -45.56 -7.31 -43.40
C ILE A 15 -45.95 -6.08 -42.57
N SER A 16 -46.98 -5.38 -43.02
CA SER A 16 -47.74 -4.44 -42.20
C SER A 16 -48.84 -5.18 -41.45
N ALA A 17 -48.98 -4.95 -40.15
CA ALA A 17 -50.28 -5.01 -39.47
C ALA A 17 -50.24 -4.31 -38.09
N THR A 18 -51.01 -3.22 -38.04
CA THR A 18 -51.87 -2.75 -36.94
C THR A 18 -51.26 -2.36 -35.59
N ALA A 19 -51.37 -1.05 -35.32
CA ALA A 19 -51.22 -0.42 -34.03
C ALA A 19 -52.14 -1.04 -32.97
N GLY A 20 -51.54 -1.46 -31.85
CA GLY A 20 -52.21 -1.75 -30.59
C GLY A 20 -51.74 -0.74 -29.55
N ASN A 21 -52.59 0.22 -29.23
CA ASN A 21 -52.39 1.16 -28.13
C ASN A 21 -52.62 0.43 -26.80
N SER A 22 -51.54 0.07 -26.11
CA SER A 22 -51.59 -0.37 -24.71
C SER A 22 -50.70 0.54 -23.87
N SER A 23 -51.36 1.45 -23.15
CA SER A 23 -50.80 2.29 -22.09
C SER A 23 -50.26 1.39 -20.97
N GLY A 24 -49.02 0.93 -21.12
CA GLY A 24 -48.28 0.23 -20.08
C GLY A 24 -47.52 1.26 -19.24
N THR A 25 -47.96 1.45 -18.01
CA THR A 25 -47.22 2.15 -16.95
C THR A 25 -45.84 1.51 -16.82
N ALA A 26 -44.81 2.20 -17.33
CA ALA A 26 -43.43 1.86 -17.07
C ALA A 26 -43.19 2.03 -15.56
N VAL A 27 -43.21 0.92 -14.82
CA VAL A 27 -42.74 0.90 -13.44
C VAL A 27 -41.25 1.22 -13.50
N ALA A 28 -40.91 2.47 -13.19
CA ALA A 28 -39.54 2.91 -13.02
C ALA A 28 -38.90 2.01 -11.95
N ARG A 29 -38.01 1.11 -12.39
CA ARG A 29 -37.14 0.38 -11.48
C ARG A 29 -36.35 1.44 -10.73
N PRO A 30 -36.37 1.47 -9.37
CA PRO A 30 -35.58 2.43 -8.65
C PRO A 30 -34.12 2.15 -9.00
N ALA A 31 -33.51 3.07 -9.75
CA ALA A 31 -32.08 3.14 -9.86
C ALA A 31 -31.57 3.20 -8.43
N HIS A 32 -30.97 2.11 -7.95
CA HIS A 32 -30.25 2.14 -6.70
C HIS A 32 -29.08 3.09 -6.95
N SER A 33 -29.28 4.38 -6.65
CA SER A 33 -28.16 5.27 -6.45
C SER A 33 -27.37 4.64 -5.31
N HIS A 34 -26.26 3.98 -5.61
CA HIS A 34 -25.22 3.79 -4.62
C HIS A 34 -24.68 5.20 -4.36
N SER A 35 -25.39 5.96 -3.53
CA SER A 35 -24.75 7.03 -2.80
C SER A 35 -23.71 6.34 -1.93
N SER A 36 -22.48 6.29 -2.42
CA SER A 36 -21.35 6.05 -1.55
C SER A 36 -21.33 7.24 -0.60
N HIS A 37 -22.07 7.12 0.51
CA HIS A 37 -21.90 7.98 1.67
C HIS A 37 -20.57 7.59 2.34
N SER A 38 -19.44 7.69 1.61
CA SER A 38 -18.13 7.60 2.24
C SER A 38 -17.88 8.92 2.96
N THR A 39 -17.45 8.82 4.21
CA THR A 39 -17.11 9.99 5.00
C THR A 39 -15.62 10.28 4.85
N PRO A 40 -15.15 11.54 4.97
CA PRO A 40 -13.73 11.86 4.96
C PRO A 40 -12.87 10.99 5.89
N ALA A 41 -13.41 10.60 7.06
CA ALA A 41 -12.74 9.67 7.96
C ALA A 41 -12.63 8.25 7.38
N ALA A 42 -13.69 7.75 6.75
CA ALA A 42 -13.69 6.44 6.08
C ALA A 42 -12.74 6.42 4.87
N ASP A 43 -12.73 7.48 4.06
CA ASP A 43 -11.83 7.62 2.91
C ASP A 43 -10.35 7.65 3.33
N LEU A 44 -10.05 8.36 4.43
CA LEU A 44 -8.70 8.38 4.99
C LEU A 44 -8.26 6.99 5.44
N ARG A 45 -9.11 6.27 6.17
CA ARG A 45 -8.84 4.89 6.63
C ARG A 45 -8.53 3.97 5.46
N VAL A 46 -9.44 3.90 4.48
CA VAL A 46 -9.25 3.07 3.28
C VAL A 46 -7.98 3.44 2.52
N THR A 47 -7.67 4.73 2.42
CA THR A 47 -6.45 5.21 1.75
C THR A 47 -5.20 4.75 2.48
N LEU A 48 -5.14 4.91 3.81
CA LEU A 48 -3.98 4.50 4.60
C LEU A 48 -3.82 2.98 4.62
N ASP A 49 -4.89 2.23 4.80
CA ASP A 49 -4.90 0.77 4.79
C ASP A 49 -4.38 0.21 3.46
N ARG A 50 -4.92 0.71 2.34
CA ARG A 50 -4.48 0.31 1.01
C ARG A 50 -2.99 0.57 0.82
N LEU A 51 -2.56 1.79 1.12
CA LEU A 51 -1.19 2.22 0.85
C LEU A 51 -0.17 1.52 1.76
N LEU A 52 -0.46 1.36 3.05
CA LEU A 52 0.43 0.69 3.99
C LEU A 52 0.48 -0.82 3.75
N GLY A 53 -0.66 -1.46 3.47
CA GLY A 53 -0.69 -2.87 3.09
C GLY A 53 0.09 -3.13 1.80
N GLU A 54 -0.11 -2.30 0.78
CA GLU A 54 0.65 -2.36 -0.46
C GLU A 54 2.15 -2.12 -0.22
N HIS A 55 2.53 -1.18 0.64
CA HIS A 55 3.92 -0.94 1.03
C HIS A 55 4.59 -2.20 1.59
N ALA A 56 3.95 -2.89 2.54
CA ALA A 56 4.50 -4.11 3.13
C ALA A 56 4.72 -5.19 2.07
N ALA A 57 3.73 -5.41 1.20
CA ALA A 57 3.83 -6.38 0.12
C ALA A 57 4.96 -6.06 -0.86
N LEU A 58 5.05 -4.79 -1.30
CA LEU A 58 6.10 -4.32 -2.20
C LEU A 58 7.49 -4.39 -1.56
N ALA A 59 7.61 -4.07 -0.27
CA ALA A 59 8.87 -4.11 0.46
C ALA A 59 9.41 -5.54 0.56
N MET A 60 8.59 -6.50 1.00
CA MET A 60 8.98 -7.91 1.08
C MET A 60 9.28 -8.50 -0.30
N ASN A 61 8.51 -8.14 -1.33
CA ASN A 61 8.81 -8.57 -2.70
C ASN A 61 10.15 -8.01 -3.18
N ALA A 62 10.42 -6.73 -2.95
CA ALA A 62 11.67 -6.10 -3.34
C ALA A 62 12.88 -6.70 -2.59
N THR A 63 12.78 -6.95 -1.28
CA THR A 63 13.89 -7.55 -0.52
C THR A 63 14.12 -9.02 -0.91
N ASN A 64 13.08 -9.81 -1.15
CA ASN A 64 13.23 -11.19 -1.66
C ASN A 64 13.90 -11.22 -3.05
N LEU A 65 13.52 -10.30 -3.95
CA LEU A 65 14.14 -10.14 -5.27
C LEU A 65 15.58 -9.64 -5.18
N GLY A 66 15.85 -8.70 -4.27
CA GLY A 66 17.20 -8.20 -3.99
C GLY A 66 18.11 -9.29 -3.43
N TYR A 67 17.61 -10.10 -2.50
CA TYR A 67 18.34 -11.22 -1.91
C TYR A 67 18.71 -12.28 -2.96
N SER A 68 17.76 -12.62 -3.83
CA SER A 68 17.97 -13.61 -4.91
C SER A 68 18.76 -13.09 -6.10
N GLY A 69 19.13 -11.81 -6.13
CA GLY A 69 19.83 -11.19 -7.26
C GLY A 69 19.00 -11.10 -8.54
N SER A 70 17.66 -11.08 -8.41
CA SER A 70 16.76 -11.08 -9.56
C SER A 70 16.87 -9.78 -10.37
N LYS A 71 16.88 -9.91 -11.71
CA LYS A 71 16.85 -8.78 -12.65
C LYS A 71 15.58 -7.93 -12.53
N SER A 72 14.54 -8.44 -11.87
CA SER A 72 13.29 -7.70 -11.61
C SER A 72 13.37 -6.76 -10.40
N PHE A 73 14.44 -6.83 -9.59
CA PHE A 73 14.61 -5.98 -8.41
C PHE A 73 14.44 -4.48 -8.70
N PRO A 74 15.05 -3.88 -9.75
CA PRO A 74 14.90 -2.44 -10.02
C PRO A 74 13.45 -2.03 -10.27
N ALA A 75 12.66 -2.86 -10.94
CA ALA A 75 11.25 -2.59 -11.17
C ALA A 75 10.44 -2.65 -9.87
N ALA A 76 10.70 -3.64 -9.01
CA ALA A 76 10.07 -3.76 -7.70
C ALA A 76 10.43 -2.58 -6.78
N ALA A 77 11.71 -2.20 -6.73
CA ALA A 77 12.18 -1.04 -5.97
C ALA A 77 11.52 0.26 -6.46
N LYS A 78 11.35 0.43 -7.78
CA LYS A 78 10.63 1.58 -8.34
C LYS A 78 9.15 1.58 -7.94
N SER A 79 8.50 0.42 -7.87
CA SER A 79 7.11 0.33 -7.41
C SER A 79 6.97 0.67 -5.92
N LEU A 80 7.89 0.17 -5.10
CA LEU A 80 7.95 0.51 -3.67
C LEU A 80 8.13 2.02 -3.44
N ASP A 81 9.00 2.67 -4.19
CA ASP A 81 9.19 4.13 -4.06
C ASP A 81 7.97 4.92 -4.56
N ARG A 82 7.27 4.46 -5.62
CA ARG A 82 6.02 5.10 -6.04
C ARG A 82 4.96 5.07 -4.94
N ASN A 83 4.76 3.90 -4.31
CA ASN A 83 3.85 3.78 -3.16
C ASN A 83 4.31 4.69 -1.98
N SER A 84 5.62 4.79 -1.73
CA SER A 84 6.17 5.70 -0.71
C SER A 84 5.84 7.18 -0.98
N VAL A 85 5.91 7.60 -2.25
CA VAL A 85 5.51 8.94 -2.68
C VAL A 85 4.00 9.14 -2.51
N GLU A 86 3.17 8.15 -2.80
CA GLU A 86 1.73 8.21 -2.58
C GLU A 86 1.37 8.34 -1.09
N LEU A 87 2.03 7.58 -0.21
CA LEU A 87 1.90 7.72 1.24
C LEU A 87 2.27 9.12 1.71
N SER A 88 3.40 9.65 1.24
CA SER A 88 3.82 11.02 1.56
C SER A 88 2.77 12.06 1.13
N LYS A 89 2.14 11.89 -0.04
CA LYS A 89 1.05 12.76 -0.50
C LYS A 89 -0.19 12.65 0.38
N ALA A 90 -0.57 11.45 0.80
CA ALA A 90 -1.70 11.22 1.71
C ALA A 90 -1.46 11.88 3.09
N ILE A 91 -0.24 11.81 3.63
CA ILE A 91 0.14 12.55 4.84
C ILE A 91 0.13 14.07 4.58
N GLY A 92 0.63 14.48 3.41
CA GLY A 92 0.72 15.87 2.99
C GLY A 92 -0.62 16.57 2.81
N SER A 93 -1.67 15.87 2.38
CA SER A 93 -3.01 16.45 2.26
C SER A 93 -3.61 16.86 3.62
N ILE A 94 -3.09 16.31 4.72
CA ILE A 94 -3.58 16.52 6.09
C ILE A 94 -2.69 17.51 6.86
N TYR A 95 -1.37 17.38 6.68
CA TYR A 95 -0.35 18.10 7.47
C TYR A 95 0.50 19.10 6.67
N GLY A 96 0.26 19.21 5.36
CA GLY A 96 0.95 20.13 4.46
C GLY A 96 2.25 19.58 3.88
N THR A 97 2.77 20.30 2.88
CA THR A 97 3.93 19.88 2.06
C THR A 97 5.23 19.72 2.87
N LYS A 98 5.44 20.55 3.89
CA LYS A 98 6.61 20.43 4.77
C LYS A 98 6.61 19.11 5.54
N ALA A 99 5.45 18.72 6.09
CA ALA A 99 5.30 17.44 6.80
C ALA A 99 5.47 16.26 5.84
N ALA A 100 4.89 16.33 4.63
CA ALA A 100 5.06 15.33 3.58
C ALA A 100 6.54 15.09 3.24
N ASN A 101 7.30 16.17 3.07
CA ASN A 101 8.72 16.09 2.75
C ASN A 101 9.55 15.53 3.92
N VAL A 102 9.26 15.91 5.16
CA VAL A 102 9.93 15.32 6.33
C VAL A 102 9.59 13.85 6.45
N PHE A 103 8.32 13.46 6.32
CA PHE A 103 7.89 12.06 6.31
C PHE A 103 8.67 11.24 5.27
N LEU A 104 8.77 11.75 4.04
CA LEU A 104 9.38 10.99 2.94
C LEU A 104 10.92 10.96 2.99
N ASN A 105 11.53 12.14 3.19
CA ASN A 105 12.96 12.37 2.94
C ASN A 105 13.75 12.72 4.22
N GLY A 106 13.10 12.80 5.37
CA GLY A 106 13.77 13.09 6.63
C GLY A 106 14.73 11.98 7.06
N LYS A 107 15.68 12.34 7.92
CA LYS A 107 16.62 11.38 8.51
C LYS A 107 15.85 10.40 9.41
N PHE A 108 16.07 9.10 9.22
CA PHE A 108 15.31 8.05 9.90
C PHE A 108 13.79 8.17 9.70
N GLN A 109 13.36 8.62 8.51
CA GLN A 109 11.96 8.64 8.09
C GLN A 109 11.74 7.63 6.93
N TRP A 110 10.68 7.78 6.15
CA TRP A 110 10.13 6.72 5.30
C TRP A 110 11.08 6.15 4.24
N ARG A 111 11.82 6.96 3.49
CA ARG A 111 12.79 6.37 2.54
C ARG A 111 14.00 5.76 3.23
N ALA A 112 14.36 6.26 4.41
CA ALA A 112 15.52 5.77 5.15
C ALA A 112 15.33 4.31 5.62
N HIS A 113 14.14 3.95 6.12
CA HIS A 113 13.92 2.56 6.58
C HIS A 113 13.92 1.55 5.44
N ILE A 114 13.45 1.92 4.25
CA ILE A 114 13.57 1.10 3.05
C ILE A 114 15.04 0.84 2.75
N GLY A 115 15.87 1.89 2.80
CA GLY A 115 17.33 1.77 2.67
C GLY A 115 17.93 0.81 3.70
N PHE A 116 17.50 0.86 4.96
CA PHE A 116 18.00 -0.05 6.00
C PHE A 116 17.59 -1.51 5.76
N PHE A 117 16.41 -1.77 5.20
CA PHE A 117 16.04 -3.12 4.75
C PHE A 117 16.88 -3.59 3.55
N VAL A 118 17.22 -2.69 2.62
CA VAL A 118 18.16 -3.01 1.53
C VAL A 118 19.54 -3.33 2.09
N ASP A 119 20.06 -2.53 3.02
CA ASP A 119 21.35 -2.80 3.69
C ASP A 119 21.33 -4.16 4.37
N TYR A 120 20.26 -4.48 5.11
CA TYR A 120 20.10 -5.78 5.75
C TYR A 120 20.05 -6.92 4.72
N THR A 121 19.32 -6.73 3.62
CA THR A 121 19.21 -7.71 2.52
C THR A 121 20.58 -8.02 1.90
N VAL A 122 21.36 -6.98 1.59
CA VAL A 122 22.71 -7.11 1.03
C VAL A 122 23.64 -7.81 2.03
N ALA A 123 23.60 -7.41 3.30
CA ALA A 123 24.41 -8.01 4.34
C ALA A 123 24.01 -9.48 4.59
N LEU A 124 22.73 -9.82 4.47
CA LEU A 124 22.24 -11.19 4.58
C LEU A 124 22.74 -12.07 3.43
N ALA A 125 22.63 -11.59 2.19
CA ALA A 125 23.15 -12.28 1.01
C ALA A 125 24.67 -12.53 1.08
N LYS A 126 25.42 -11.54 1.59
CA LYS A 126 26.87 -11.63 1.80
C LYS A 126 27.30 -12.39 3.06
N LYS A 127 26.34 -12.85 3.89
CA LYS A 127 26.58 -13.42 5.23
C LYS A 127 27.38 -12.48 6.16
N ASP A 128 27.32 -11.17 5.92
CA ASP A 128 27.98 -10.14 6.72
C ASP A 128 27.18 -9.86 8.00
N LYS A 129 27.69 -10.36 9.13
CA LYS A 129 27.05 -10.21 10.44
C LYS A 129 27.14 -8.79 10.99
N ALA A 130 28.22 -8.07 10.70
CA ALA A 130 28.36 -6.68 11.15
C ALA A 130 27.39 -5.77 10.39
N GLY A 131 27.27 -5.96 9.07
CA GLY A 131 26.27 -5.29 8.24
C GLY A 131 24.84 -5.57 8.69
N GLN A 132 24.51 -6.82 8.98
CA GLN A 132 23.19 -7.21 9.53
C GLN A 132 22.91 -6.47 10.84
N ALA A 133 23.85 -6.47 11.79
CA ALA A 133 23.68 -5.79 13.08
C ALA A 133 23.52 -4.27 12.92
N LYS A 134 24.31 -3.65 12.04
CA LYS A 134 24.20 -2.21 11.74
C LYS A 134 22.85 -1.84 11.16
N ALA A 135 22.36 -2.61 10.19
CA ALA A 135 21.05 -2.37 9.58
C ALA A 135 19.90 -2.54 10.60
N VAL A 136 19.98 -3.56 11.47
CA VAL A 136 19.02 -3.74 12.57
C VAL A 136 19.04 -2.55 13.53
N ALA A 137 20.22 -2.07 13.93
CA ALA A 137 20.33 -0.91 14.80
C ALA A 137 19.72 0.35 14.16
N ASN A 138 19.91 0.55 12.86
CA ASN A 138 19.29 1.65 12.12
C ASN A 138 17.75 1.51 12.05
N LEU A 139 17.23 0.31 11.84
CA LEU A 139 15.80 0.02 11.86
C LEU A 139 15.19 0.30 13.25
N MET A 140 15.85 -0.14 14.33
CA MET A 140 15.43 0.17 15.71
C MET A 140 15.48 1.67 16.01
N ARG A 141 16.40 2.41 15.39
CA ARG A 141 16.41 3.86 15.51
C ARG A 141 15.29 4.50 14.70
N TYR A 142 15.01 4.00 13.49
CA TYR A 142 13.87 4.42 12.70
C TYR A 142 12.55 4.30 13.47
N THR A 143 12.28 3.16 14.12
CA THR A 143 11.02 2.99 14.87
C THR A 143 10.86 4.06 15.95
N LYS A 144 11.96 4.46 16.61
CA LYS A 144 11.97 5.53 17.60
C LYS A 144 11.73 6.91 17.00
N GLU A 145 12.50 7.29 15.98
CA GLU A 145 12.50 8.63 15.38
C GLU A 145 11.22 8.87 14.54
N HIS A 146 10.85 7.90 13.70
CA HIS A 146 9.62 7.96 12.92
C HIS A 146 8.37 7.81 13.78
N GLY A 147 8.39 6.89 14.76
CA GLY A 147 7.29 6.74 15.70
C GLY A 147 7.06 8.01 16.53
N ALA A 148 8.13 8.72 16.93
CA ALA A 148 8.01 10.02 17.58
C ALA A 148 7.40 11.08 16.64
N PHE A 149 7.84 11.14 15.38
CA PHE A 149 7.27 12.03 14.38
C PHE A 149 5.76 11.81 14.20
N LEU A 150 5.33 10.56 14.03
CA LEU A 150 3.92 10.19 13.87
C LEU A 150 3.12 10.47 15.16
N ALA A 151 3.66 10.16 16.33
CA ALA A 151 3.01 10.44 17.61
C ALA A 151 2.80 11.94 17.83
N THR A 152 3.78 12.78 17.51
CA THR A 152 3.63 14.24 17.54
C THR A 152 2.57 14.72 16.55
N ALA A 153 2.56 14.18 15.34
CA ALA A 153 1.59 14.58 14.32
C ALA A 153 0.15 14.20 14.71
N THR A 154 -0.06 13.02 15.29
CA THR A 154 -1.40 12.42 15.53
C THR A 154 -1.92 12.61 16.96
N GLY A 155 -1.05 12.92 17.92
CA GLY A 155 -1.38 12.97 19.35
C GLY A 155 -1.46 11.58 20.02
N LEU A 156 -1.09 10.50 19.32
CA LEU A 156 -1.02 9.16 19.89
C LEU A 156 0.10 9.05 20.95
N PRO A 157 -0.03 8.13 21.93
CA PRO A 157 1.06 7.84 22.87
C PRO A 157 2.30 7.38 22.12
N LYS A 158 3.42 8.09 22.32
CA LYS A 158 4.69 7.83 21.61
C LYS A 158 5.13 6.36 21.67
N LEU A 159 5.07 5.74 22.86
CA LEU A 159 5.49 4.36 23.04
C LEU A 159 4.60 3.38 22.26
N THR A 160 3.31 3.65 22.13
CA THR A 160 2.38 2.83 21.35
C THR A 160 2.79 2.80 19.88
N VAL A 161 3.03 3.97 19.28
CA VAL A 161 3.43 4.07 17.86
C VAL A 161 4.81 3.44 17.63
N GLN A 162 5.75 3.66 18.55
CA GLN A 162 7.10 3.07 18.44
C GLN A 162 7.07 1.54 18.51
N ASN A 163 6.22 0.96 19.37
CA ASN A 163 6.08 -0.48 19.51
C ASN A 163 5.36 -1.12 18.32
N ASP A 164 4.32 -0.46 17.80
CA ASP A 164 3.61 -0.87 16.57
C ASP A 164 4.60 -0.99 15.39
N LEU A 165 5.35 0.08 15.12
CA LEU A 165 6.38 0.08 14.07
C LEU A 165 7.48 -0.96 14.32
N LEU A 166 7.90 -1.16 15.58
CA LEU A 166 8.90 -2.18 15.92
C LEU A 166 8.40 -3.58 15.61
N GLY A 167 7.15 -3.90 15.96
CA GLY A 167 6.54 -5.18 15.64
C GLY A 167 6.58 -5.43 14.13
N HIS A 168 6.12 -4.47 13.33
CA HIS A 168 6.11 -4.59 11.88
C HIS A 168 7.52 -4.77 11.28
N VAL A 169 8.49 -3.98 11.74
CA VAL A 169 9.89 -4.07 11.30
C VAL A 169 10.47 -5.47 11.57
N LEU A 170 10.16 -6.05 12.74
CA LEU A 170 10.62 -7.39 13.09
C LEU A 170 9.96 -8.47 12.23
N GLU A 171 8.68 -8.32 11.87
CA GLU A 171 8.00 -9.25 10.97
C GLU A 171 8.67 -9.29 9.58
N LEU A 172 8.95 -8.13 8.98
CA LEU A 172 9.63 -8.05 7.68
C LEU A 172 11.04 -8.64 7.73
N LYS A 173 11.80 -8.30 8.77
CA LYS A 173 13.15 -8.85 8.95
C LYS A 173 13.09 -10.38 9.08
N ASN A 174 12.17 -10.89 9.90
CA ASN A 174 12.03 -12.32 10.14
C ASN A 174 11.51 -13.05 8.88
N GLN A 175 10.65 -12.40 8.08
CA GLN A 175 10.17 -12.93 6.80
C GLN A 175 11.36 -13.14 5.84
N LEU A 176 12.25 -12.15 5.74
CA LEU A 176 13.43 -12.22 4.90
C LEU A 176 14.46 -13.23 5.43
N ASP A 177 14.64 -13.31 6.75
CA ASP A 177 15.50 -14.33 7.37
C ASP A 177 15.00 -15.76 7.08
N ALA A 178 13.68 -15.97 7.12
CA ALA A 178 13.07 -17.26 6.76
C ALA A 178 13.23 -17.54 5.25
N TYR A 179 12.99 -16.54 4.40
CA TYR A 179 13.18 -16.64 2.95
C TYR A 179 14.61 -17.04 2.59
N ALA A 180 15.60 -16.38 3.18
CA ALA A 180 17.03 -16.65 2.98
C ALA A 180 17.47 -18.04 3.42
N LYS A 181 16.73 -18.65 4.36
CA LYS A 181 16.97 -20.03 4.83
C LYS A 181 16.20 -21.08 4.02
N GLY A 182 15.38 -20.68 3.05
CA GLY A 182 14.51 -21.58 2.30
C GLY A 182 13.27 -22.05 3.10
N ASP A 183 12.99 -21.46 4.27
CA ASP A 183 11.79 -21.76 5.06
C ASP A 183 10.61 -20.94 4.52
N TYR A 184 10.11 -21.32 3.35
CA TYR A 184 9.05 -20.61 2.65
C TYR A 184 7.70 -20.68 3.35
N THR A 185 7.44 -21.74 4.13
CA THR A 185 6.24 -21.85 4.96
C THR A 185 6.22 -20.75 6.00
N LYS A 186 7.30 -20.60 6.77
CA LYS A 186 7.41 -19.52 7.75
C LYS A 186 7.48 -18.15 7.09
N SER A 187 8.21 -18.02 5.99
CA SER A 187 8.28 -16.77 5.24
C SER A 187 6.89 -16.30 4.77
N THR A 188 6.06 -17.21 4.26
CA THR A 188 4.68 -16.91 3.82
C THR A 188 3.78 -16.53 4.99
N ALA A 189 3.90 -17.22 6.13
CA ALA A 189 3.14 -16.87 7.33
C ALA A 189 3.48 -15.45 7.83
N LEU A 190 4.78 -15.13 7.90
CA LEU A 190 5.26 -13.80 8.30
C LEU A 190 4.88 -12.72 7.27
N TYR A 191 4.87 -13.05 5.98
CA TYR A 191 4.39 -12.15 4.94
C TYR A 191 2.93 -11.74 5.19
N ARG A 192 2.06 -12.72 5.45
CA ARG A 192 0.64 -12.45 5.73
C ARG A 192 0.45 -11.65 7.01
N ALA A 193 1.22 -11.96 8.06
CA ALA A 193 1.19 -11.22 9.32
C ALA A 193 1.61 -9.76 9.11
N ALA A 194 2.76 -9.52 8.47
CA ALA A 194 3.26 -8.19 8.16
C ALA A 194 2.30 -7.36 7.29
N TYR A 195 1.69 -8.00 6.29
CA TYR A 195 0.67 -7.36 5.45
C TYR A 195 -0.55 -6.95 6.28
N HIS A 196 -1.07 -7.87 7.11
CA HIS A 196 -2.22 -7.59 7.98
C HIS A 196 -1.92 -6.51 9.02
N HIS A 197 -0.72 -6.51 9.62
CA HIS A 197 -0.30 -5.50 10.60
C HIS A 197 -0.42 -4.09 10.04
N MET A 198 -0.14 -3.88 8.75
CA MET A 198 -0.28 -2.55 8.14
C MET A 198 -1.71 -2.03 8.05
N PHE A 199 -2.72 -2.89 8.06
CA PHE A 199 -4.12 -2.45 8.24
C PHE A 199 -4.38 -2.00 9.67
N MET A 200 -3.81 -2.69 10.66
CA MET A 200 -3.92 -2.26 12.06
C MET A 200 -3.25 -0.90 12.30
N THR A 201 -2.07 -0.68 11.70
CA THR A 201 -1.38 0.62 11.75
C THR A 201 -2.18 1.68 10.99
N GLY A 202 -2.75 1.35 9.82
CA GLY A 202 -3.61 2.24 9.04
C GLY A 202 -4.84 2.69 9.84
N ASP A 203 -5.55 1.74 10.44
CA ASP A 203 -6.68 1.98 11.35
C ASP A 203 -6.29 2.89 12.53
N LEU A 204 -5.18 2.59 13.20
CA LEU A 204 -4.67 3.35 14.33
C LEU A 204 -4.40 4.81 13.96
N LEU A 205 -3.68 5.03 12.86
CA LEU A 205 -3.33 6.37 12.39
C LEU A 205 -4.58 7.11 11.87
N ALA A 206 -5.41 6.48 11.06
CA ALA A 206 -6.62 7.08 10.51
C ALA A 206 -7.57 7.53 11.62
N ALA A 207 -7.80 6.69 12.63
CA ALA A 207 -8.66 7.02 13.77
C ALA A 207 -8.12 8.23 14.57
N ALA A 208 -6.81 8.26 14.83
CA ALA A 208 -6.18 9.36 15.55
C ALA A 208 -6.24 10.68 14.75
N ILE A 209 -5.95 10.62 13.45
CA ILE A 209 -6.00 11.78 12.57
C ILE A 209 -7.44 12.30 12.44
N ALA A 210 -8.41 11.42 12.21
CA ALA A 210 -9.81 11.79 12.09
C ALA A 210 -10.31 12.51 13.36
N LYS A 211 -9.96 11.99 14.54
CA LYS A 211 -10.24 12.64 15.81
C LYS A 211 -9.57 14.01 15.93
N GLN A 212 -8.28 14.11 15.61
CA GLN A 212 -7.52 15.36 15.72
C GLN A 212 -8.03 16.44 14.77
N LYS A 213 -8.45 16.06 13.57
CA LYS A 213 -8.88 16.97 12.50
C LYS A 213 -10.40 17.14 12.43
N ASN A 214 -11.15 16.48 13.32
CA ASN A 214 -12.61 16.47 13.35
C ASN A 214 -13.21 16.04 12.00
N LEU A 215 -12.61 15.03 11.37
CA LEU A 215 -13.15 14.39 10.17
C LEU A 215 -14.34 13.54 10.60
N ARG A 216 -15.51 13.80 10.02
CA ARG A 216 -16.72 12.99 10.20
C ARG A 216 -16.77 11.91 9.12
#